data_AF-A0A7G8Q9L1-F1
#
_entry.id   AF-A0A7G8Q9L1-F1
#
_cell.length_a   1.000
_cell.length_b   1.000
_cell.length_c   1.000
_cell.angle_alpha   90.00
_cell.angle_beta   90.00
_cell.angle_gamma   90.00
#
_symmetry.space_group_name_H-M   'P 1'
#
loop_
_entity.id
_entity.type
_entity.pdbx_description
1 polymer ?
#
loop_
_entity_poly.entity_id
_entity_poly.type
_entity_poly.pdbx_seq_one_letter_code
_entity_poly.pdbx_strand_id
1 'polypeptide(L)'
;MSDANHDQLFLERGLFVAYMVYHATGEGFRFCIAVAGSTHRAEAILRRKIDEYFHPAIECAQVGINMSEEVSRLVNLVPRTVQATLGRMPVGAGDYYAEFYYNLA
;
A
#
# COMPACT_ATOMS: atom_id res chain seq x y z
N MET A 1 -17.03 -17.97 10.33
CA MET A 1 -16.27 -17.98 9.05
C MET A 1 -14.96 -17.29 9.33
N SER A 2 -13.85 -18.02 9.25
CA SER A 2 -12.56 -17.66 9.86
C SER A 2 -11.78 -16.58 9.10
N ASP A 3 -11.02 -15.77 9.85
CA ASP A 3 -10.12 -14.71 9.37
C ASP A 3 -9.15 -15.18 8.26
N ALA A 4 -8.74 -16.45 8.29
CA ALA A 4 -7.83 -17.04 7.29
C ALA A 4 -8.33 -16.93 5.84
N ASN A 5 -9.65 -16.93 5.64
CA ASN A 5 -10.24 -16.86 4.30
C ASN A 5 -10.22 -15.44 3.72
N HIS A 6 -10.18 -14.41 4.58
CA HIS A 6 -10.09 -13.01 4.16
C HIS A 6 -8.67 -12.63 3.74
N ASP A 7 -7.68 -13.12 4.47
CA ASP A 7 -6.27 -12.88 4.17
C ASP A 7 -5.88 -13.51 2.82
N GLN A 8 -6.34 -14.74 2.56
CA GLN A 8 -6.11 -15.42 1.29
C GLN A 8 -6.79 -14.70 0.12
N LEU A 9 -8.03 -14.24 0.28
CA LEU A 9 -8.74 -13.45 -0.72
C LEU A 9 -8.03 -12.12 -1.02
N PHE A 10 -7.37 -11.48 -0.07
CA PHE A 10 -6.64 -10.25 -0.32
C PHE A 10 -5.35 -10.52 -1.14
N LEU A 11 -4.63 -11.59 -0.83
CA LEU A 11 -3.38 -11.96 -1.48
C LEU A 11 -3.55 -12.48 -2.92
N GLU A 12 -4.68 -13.08 -3.26
CA GLU A 12 -4.91 -13.71 -4.57
C GLU A 12 -5.57 -12.77 -5.61
N ARG A 13 -5.91 -11.53 -5.24
CA ARG A 13 -6.71 -10.60 -6.08
C ARG A 13 -5.95 -9.86 -7.16
N GLY A 14 -4.63 -9.99 -7.22
CA GLY A 14 -3.80 -9.20 -8.13
C GLY A 14 -3.78 -7.72 -7.76
N LEU A 15 -3.79 -7.41 -6.47
CA LEU A 15 -3.59 -6.05 -5.97
C LEU A 15 -2.13 -5.63 -6.10
N PHE A 16 -1.91 -4.34 -6.18
CA PHE A 16 -0.60 -3.72 -6.22
C PHE A 16 -0.51 -2.71 -5.09
N VAL A 17 0.64 -2.68 -4.44
CA VAL A 17 1.01 -1.64 -3.50
C VAL A 17 2.03 -0.73 -4.17
N ALA A 18 1.82 0.57 -4.05
CA ALA A 18 2.82 1.58 -4.30
C ALA A 18 3.19 2.22 -2.96
N TYR A 19 4.48 2.46 -2.73
CA TYR A 19 4.96 3.05 -1.50
C TYR A 19 6.14 3.98 -1.77
N MET A 20 6.32 4.96 -0.90
CA MET A 20 7.50 5.83 -0.94
C MET A 20 8.59 5.22 -0.08
N VAL A 21 9.76 4.95 -0.66
CA VAL A 21 10.92 4.45 0.10
C VAL A 21 11.37 5.55 1.07
N TYR A 22 11.29 5.25 2.36
CA TYR A 22 11.84 5.96 3.52
C TYR A 22 12.48 7.34 3.25
N HIS A 23 11.87 8.41 3.78
CA HIS A 23 12.50 9.73 3.86
C HIS A 23 12.45 10.27 5.29
N ALA A 24 13.63 10.31 5.92
CA ALA A 24 13.83 11.04 7.16
C ALA A 24 14.09 12.52 6.85
N THR A 25 13.34 13.39 7.51
CA THR A 25 13.62 14.82 7.59
C THR A 25 14.22 15.13 8.97
N GLY A 26 14.74 16.34 9.17
CA GLY A 26 15.16 16.79 10.51
C GLY A 26 14.03 16.82 11.55
N GLU A 27 12.77 16.71 11.13
CA GLU A 27 11.58 16.83 11.99
C GLU A 27 10.86 15.49 12.23
N GLY A 28 11.28 14.42 11.55
CA GLY A 28 10.58 13.14 11.60
C GLY A 28 10.64 12.37 10.30
N PHE A 29 9.89 11.28 10.21
CA PHE A 29 9.75 10.52 8.98
C PHE A 29 8.31 10.47 8.49
N ARG A 30 8.17 10.47 7.16
CA ARG A 30 6.90 10.31 6.46
C ARG A 30 6.94 9.03 5.62
N PHE A 31 5.91 8.22 5.73
CA PHE A 31 5.75 7.01 4.93
C PHE A 31 4.34 6.95 4.33
N CYS A 32 4.26 6.68 3.03
CA CYS A 32 3.00 6.68 2.29
C CYS A 32 2.80 5.34 1.60
N ILE A 33 1.57 4.81 1.65
CA ILE A 33 1.16 3.62 0.91
C ILE A 33 -0.10 3.88 0.12
N ALA A 34 -0.14 3.34 -1.09
CA ALA A 34 -1.34 3.24 -1.90
C ALA A 34 -1.53 1.78 -2.33
N VAL A 35 -2.77 1.28 -2.28
CA VAL A 35 -3.14 -0.05 -2.78
C VAL A 35 -4.21 0.12 -3.83
N ALA A 36 -4.04 -0.53 -4.98
CA ALA A 36 -5.01 -0.51 -6.07
C ALA A 36 -4.98 -1.81 -6.89
N GLY A 37 -5.96 -1.98 -7.78
CA GLY A 37 -6.03 -3.15 -8.67
C GLY A 37 -5.06 -3.14 -9.86
N SER A 38 -4.16 -2.16 -9.96
CA SER A 38 -3.09 -2.15 -10.96
C SER A 38 -1.90 -1.31 -10.50
N THR A 39 -0.70 -1.61 -10.99
CA THR A 39 0.53 -0.84 -10.73
C THR A 39 0.34 0.63 -11.05
N HIS A 40 -0.15 0.93 -12.27
CA HIS A 40 -0.33 2.31 -12.73
C HIS A 40 -1.28 3.10 -11.84
N ARG A 41 -2.36 2.47 -11.36
CA ARG A 41 -3.34 3.13 -10.51
C ARG A 41 -2.78 3.38 -9.10
N ALA A 42 -2.07 2.40 -8.53
CA ALA A 42 -1.42 2.53 -7.23
C ALA A 42 -0.37 3.67 -7.25
N GLU A 43 0.47 3.69 -8.28
CA GLU A 43 1.47 4.75 -8.48
C GLU A 43 0.82 6.12 -8.68
N ALA A 44 -0.23 6.21 -9.52
CA ALA A 44 -0.94 7.46 -9.77
C ALA A 44 -1.64 8.02 -8.52
N ILE A 45 -2.04 7.18 -7.56
CA ILE A 45 -2.54 7.65 -6.27
C ILE A 45 -1.42 8.35 -5.50
N LEU A 46 -0.24 7.72 -5.39
CA LEU A 46 0.89 8.31 -4.68
C LEU A 46 1.38 9.60 -5.33
N ARG A 47 1.59 9.61 -6.65
CA ARG A 47 2.05 10.80 -7.38
C ARG A 47 1.14 12.02 -7.22
N ARG A 48 -0.16 11.80 -7.01
CA ARG A 48 -1.14 12.88 -6.74
C ARG A 48 -1.14 13.38 -5.29
N LYS A 49 -0.50 12.66 -4.38
CA LYS A 49 -0.52 12.92 -2.94
C LYS A 49 0.81 13.43 -2.40
N ILE A 50 1.92 13.10 -3.05
CA ILE A 50 3.26 13.51 -2.64
C ILE A 50 3.88 14.45 -3.67
N ASP A 51 4.77 15.32 -3.22
CA ASP A 51 5.46 16.28 -4.09
C ASP A 51 6.28 15.59 -5.17
N GLU A 52 6.34 16.23 -6.34
CA GLU A 52 7.04 15.72 -7.53
C GLU A 52 8.51 15.36 -7.27
N TYR A 53 9.15 16.09 -6.35
CA TYR A 53 10.51 15.83 -5.91
C TYR A 53 10.69 14.40 -5.35
N PHE A 54 9.67 13.82 -4.73
CA PHE A 54 9.70 12.47 -4.16
C PHE A 54 9.21 11.38 -5.12
N HIS A 55 8.73 11.74 -6.32
CA HIS A 55 8.25 10.75 -7.29
C HIS A 55 9.30 9.70 -7.68
N PRO A 56 10.61 10.02 -7.82
CA PRO A 56 11.63 9.01 -8.10
C PRO A 56 11.81 7.96 -7.00
N ALA A 57 11.33 8.24 -5.78
CA ALA A 57 11.40 7.31 -4.64
C ALA A 57 10.14 6.44 -4.50
N ILE A 58 9.21 6.50 -5.45
CA ILE A 58 8.05 5.63 -5.47
C ILE A 58 8.45 4.26 -6.01
N GLU A 59 8.24 3.23 -5.19
CA GLU A 59 8.32 1.84 -5.59
C GLU A 59 6.94 1.22 -5.69
N CYS A 60 6.81 0.20 -6.55
CA CYS A 60 5.57 -0.55 -6.72
C CYS A 60 5.87 -2.05 -6.70
N ALA A 61 5.00 -2.80 -6.02
CA ALA A 61 5.10 -4.25 -5.95
C ALA A 61 3.71 -4.89 -6.04
N GLN A 62 3.66 -6.10 -6.57
CA GLN A 62 2.46 -6.92 -6.54
C GLN A 62 2.26 -7.49 -5.13
N VAL A 63 1.03 -7.43 -4.63
CA VAL A 63 0.61 -8.09 -3.40
C VAL A 63 0.29 -9.55 -3.73
N GLY A 64 0.90 -10.47 -3.00
CA GLY A 64 0.67 -11.90 -3.18
C GLY A 64 1.47 -12.78 -2.25
N ILE A 65 1.27 -14.10 -2.36
CA ILE A 65 1.85 -15.12 -1.47
C ILE A 65 3.40 -15.07 -1.47
N ASN A 66 4.00 -14.68 -2.61
CA ASN A 66 5.45 -14.64 -2.79
C ASN A 66 6.03 -13.22 -2.69
N MET A 67 5.34 -12.29 -2.02
CA MET A 67 5.85 -10.92 -1.85
C MET A 67 7.09 -10.86 -0.95
N SER A 68 7.92 -9.83 -1.13
CA SER A 68 9.09 -9.61 -0.27
C SER A 68 8.69 -9.34 1.17
N GLU A 69 9.61 -9.56 2.12
CA GLU A 69 9.36 -9.28 3.54
C GLU A 69 9.02 -7.79 3.79
N GLU A 70 9.66 -6.89 3.05
CA GLU A 70 9.33 -5.46 3.07
C GLU A 70 7.89 -5.22 2.66
N VAL A 71 7.48 -5.69 1.49
CA VAL A 71 6.12 -5.52 0.97
C VAL A 71 5.10 -6.14 1.94
N SER A 72 5.41 -7.30 2.52
CA SER A 72 4.59 -7.94 3.55
C SER A 72 4.39 -7.03 4.77
N ARG A 73 5.47 -6.42 5.28
CA ARG A 73 5.37 -5.45 6.40
C ARG A 73 4.51 -4.25 6.04
N LEU A 74 4.62 -3.71 4.82
CA LEU A 74 3.83 -2.58 4.36
C LEU A 74 2.34 -2.91 4.23
N VAL A 75 2.03 -4.08 3.67
CA VAL A 75 0.66 -4.58 3.57
C VAL A 75 0.03 -4.76 4.95
N ASN A 76 0.81 -5.20 5.94
CA ASN A 76 0.33 -5.35 7.32
C ASN A 76 -0.03 -4.01 8.00
N LEU A 77 0.39 -2.86 7.45
CA LEU A 77 -0.05 -1.54 7.91
C LEU A 77 -1.46 -1.17 7.40
N VAL A 78 -1.97 -1.86 6.38
CA VAL A 78 -3.33 -1.67 5.89
C VAL A 78 -4.30 -2.29 6.90
N PRO A 79 -5.29 -1.54 7.43
CA PRO A 79 -6.26 -2.08 8.36
C PRO A 79 -6.97 -3.31 7.81
N ARG A 80 -7.14 -4.35 8.63
CA ARG A 80 -7.81 -5.60 8.21
C ARG A 80 -9.20 -5.36 7.59
N THR A 81 -9.94 -4.37 8.09
CA THR A 81 -11.25 -3.97 7.53
C THR A 81 -11.15 -3.47 6.09
N VAL A 82 -10.08 -2.72 5.77
CA VAL A 82 -9.79 -2.27 4.42
C VAL A 82 -9.36 -3.45 3.55
N GLN A 83 -8.47 -4.32 4.03
CA GLN A 83 -8.07 -5.52 3.29
C GLN A 83 -9.29 -6.40 2.93
N ALA A 84 -10.18 -6.63 3.89
CA ALA A 84 -11.40 -7.39 3.67
C ALA A 84 -12.37 -6.70 2.69
N THR A 85 -12.43 -5.36 2.72
CA THR A 85 -13.25 -4.58 1.79
C THR A 85 -12.68 -4.69 0.37
N LEU A 86 -11.39 -4.42 0.19
CA LEU A 86 -10.71 -4.52 -1.11
C LEU A 86 -10.77 -5.96 -1.66
N GLY A 87 -10.61 -6.97 -0.81
CA GLY A 87 -10.71 -8.38 -1.20
C GLY A 87 -12.11 -8.82 -1.69
N ARG A 88 -13.15 -8.04 -1.39
CA ARG A 88 -14.53 -8.27 -1.84
C ARG A 88 -14.93 -7.41 -3.04
N MET A 89 -14.16 -6.38 -3.38
CA MET A 89 -14.46 -5.52 -4.52
C MET A 89 -14.20 -6.25 -5.85
N PRO A 90 -14.88 -5.84 -6.94
CA PRO A 90 -14.54 -6.31 -8.28
C PRO A 90 -13.06 -6.09 -8.58
N VAL A 91 -12.45 -6.97 -9.37
CA VAL A 91 -11.05 -6.82 -9.79
C VAL A 91 -10.87 -5.46 -10.48
N GLY A 92 -9.86 -4.71 -10.08
CA GLY A 92 -9.61 -3.35 -10.60
C GLY A 92 -10.44 -2.25 -9.92
N ALA A 93 -11.35 -2.58 -9.00
CA ALA A 93 -12.14 -1.63 -8.24
C ALA A 93 -11.62 -1.49 -6.81
N GLY A 94 -11.74 -0.29 -6.26
CA GLY A 94 -11.29 0.03 -4.90
C GLY A 94 -9.84 0.48 -4.88
N ASP A 95 -9.62 1.56 -4.14
CA ASP A 95 -8.30 2.12 -3.89
C ASP A 95 -8.18 2.41 -2.40
N TYR A 96 -6.99 2.27 -1.86
CA TYR A 96 -6.66 2.69 -0.51
C TYR A 96 -5.42 3.56 -0.53
N TYR A 97 -5.40 4.58 0.32
CA TYR A 97 -4.24 5.42 0.58
C TYR A 97 -4.13 5.66 2.07
N ALA A 98 -2.91 5.55 2.59
CA ALA A 98 -2.59 5.98 3.93
C ALA A 98 -1.23 6.66 3.96
N GLU A 99 -1.12 7.55 4.95
CA GLU A 99 0.06 8.32 5.23
C GLU A 99 0.35 8.22 6.73
N PHE A 100 1.58 7.91 7.05
CA PHE A 100 2.06 7.74 8.41
C PHE A 100 3.15 8.77 8.66
N TYR A 101 2.95 9.54 9.71
CA TYR A 101 3.92 10.51 10.19
C TYR A 101 4.42 10.07 11.55
N TYR A 102 5.74 10.02 11.70
CA TYR A 102 6.37 9.86 12.99
C TYR A 102 7.19 11.10 13.26
N ASN A 103 6.78 11.83 14.30
CA ASN A 103 7.48 13.02 14.75
C ASN A 103 8.63 12.58 15.68
N LEU A 104 9.82 13.16 15.47
CA LEU A 104 10.98 12.96 16.33
C LEU A 104 11.10 14.03 17.43
N ALA A 105 10.22 15.05 17.42
CA ALA A 105 10.14 16.11 18.42
C ALA A 105 9.37 15.69 19.68
#